data_AF-A0A0C1JY85-F1
#
_entry.id   AF-A0A0C1JY85-F1
#
_cell.length_a   1.000
_cell.length_b   1.000
_cell.length_c   1.000
_cell.angle_alpha   90.00
_cell.angle_beta   90.00
_cell.angle_gamma   90.00
#
_symmetry.space_group_name_H-M   'P 1'
#
loop_
_entity.id
_entity.type
_entity.pdbx_description
1 polymer ?
#
loop_
_entity_poly.entity_id
_entity_poly.type
_entity_poly.pdbx_seq_one_letter_code
_entity_poly.pdbx_strand_id
1 'polypeptide(L)' 'MPQEFSCPSDAKRQLDKFLKKLKYIQIIEPQVIATQKHVTPGRPKAEQKSSISSYHLQGTVACSLLNKLAYTPR' A
#
# COMPACT_ATOMS: atom_id res chain seq x y z
N MET A 1 -5.43 11.78 -0.05
CA MET A 1 -5.07 11.27 -1.39
C MET A 1 -4.20 10.03 -1.20
N PRO A 2 -4.66 8.83 -1.60
CA PRO A 2 -3.81 7.64 -1.56
C PRO A 2 -2.63 7.79 -2.52
N GLN A 3 -1.46 7.27 -2.13
CA GLN A 3 -0.27 7.30 -2.97
C GLN A 3 -0.44 6.33 -4.15
N GLU A 4 -0.38 6.85 -5.37
CA GLU A 4 -0.41 6.05 -6.60
C GLU A 4 1.02 5.72 -7.07
N PHE A 5 1.21 4.51 -7.59
CA PHE A 5 2.44 4.01 -8.18
C PHE A 5 2.17 3.57 -9.63
N SER A 6 3.14 3.79 -10.51
CA SER A 6 3.06 3.35 -11.91
C SER A 6 3.23 1.84 -12.07
N CYS A 7 3.98 1.18 -11.18
CA CYS A 7 4.20 -0.26 -11.22
C CYS A 7 4.12 -0.90 -9.82
N PRO A 8 3.82 -2.22 -9.73
CA PRO A 8 3.66 -2.91 -8.46
C PRO A 8 4.99 -3.07 -7.70
N SER A 9 6.11 -3.11 -8.43
CA SER A 9 7.46 -3.21 -7.84
C SER A 9 7.82 -1.95 -7.04
N ASP A 10 7.44 -0.77 -7.54
CA ASP A 10 7.68 0.50 -6.82
C ASP A 10 6.85 0.58 -5.55
N ALA A 11 5.59 0.13 -5.61
CA ALA A 11 4.72 0.03 -4.43
C ALA A 11 5.36 -0.88 -3.36
N LYS A 12 5.83 -2.07 -3.75
CA LYS A 12 6.54 -2.98 -2.83
C LYS A 12 7.80 -2.35 -2.24
N ARG A 13 8.63 -1.71 -3.06
CA ARG A 13 9.86 -1.05 -2.60
C ARG A 13 9.57 0.06 -1.59
N GLN A 14 8.45 0.78 -1.75
CA GLN A 14 8.03 1.80 -0.80
C GLN A 14 7.53 1.17 0.51
N LEU A 15 6.79 0.07 0.44
CA LEU A 15 6.39 -0.70 1.61
C LEU A 15 7.61 -1.16 2.43
N ASP A 16 8.64 -1.73 1.77
CA ASP A 16 9.87 -2.17 2.44
C ASP A 16 10.60 -1.04 3.16
N LYS A 17 10.67 0.15 2.53
CA LYS A 17 11.21 1.34 3.17
C LYS A 17 10.41 1.75 4.40
N PHE A 18 9.08 1.64 4.33
CA PHE A 18 8.20 1.98 5.44
C PHE A 18 8.39 1.02 6.62
N LEU A 19 8.44 -0.29 6.35
CA LEU A 19 8.73 -1.33 7.34
C LEU A 19 10.10 -1.14 8.01
N LYS A 20 11.13 -0.76 7.24
CA LYS A 20 12.47 -0.50 7.79
C LYS A 20 12.53 0.75 8.66
N LYS A 21 11.76 1.79 8.32
CA LYS A 21 11.84 3.09 9.00
C LYS A 21 11.03 3.12 10.30
N LEU A 22 10.01 2.29 10.43
CA LEU A 22 9.05 2.37 11.53
C LEU A 22 9.29 1.31 12.60
N LYS A 23 9.96 1.72 13.67
CA LYS A 23 10.26 0.87 14.83
C LYS A 23 9.02 0.50 15.66
N TYR A 24 7.97 1.32 15.64
CA TYR A 24 6.81 1.20 16.54
C TYR A 24 5.50 0.96 15.81
N ILE A 25 5.55 0.66 14.52
CA ILE A 25 4.37 0.52 13.69
C ILE A 25 4.46 -0.81 12.96
N GLN A 26 3.39 -1.60 13.06
CA GLN A 26 3.17 -2.80 12.27
C GLN A 26 2.18 -2.49 11.16
N ILE A 27 2.42 -3.07 9.99
CA ILE A 27 1.49 -3.04 8.87
C ILE A 27 0.86 -4.43 8.79
N ILE A 28 -0.43 -4.50 9.03
CA ILE A 28 -1.23 -5.72 8.98
C ILE A 28 -1.80 -5.84 7.57
N GLU A 29 -1.62 -7.02 6.96
CA GLU A 29 -2.13 -7.37 5.63
C GLU A 29 -1.83 -6.32 4.53
N PRO A 30 -0.55 -5.96 4.32
CA PRO A 30 -0.21 -5.05 3.24
C PRO A 30 -0.50 -5.69 1.88
N GLN A 31 -1.34 -5.03 1.08
CA GLN A 31 -1.72 -5.43 -0.27
C GLN A 31 -1.44 -4.32 -1.27
N VAL A 32 -0.94 -4.71 -2.45
CA VAL A 32 -0.81 -3.83 -3.61
C VAL A 32 -2.04 -4.03 -4.48
N ILE A 33 -2.86 -3.00 -4.61
CA ILE A 33 -4.10 -3.05 -5.40
C ILE A 33 -3.90 -2.30 -6.69
N ALA A 34 -4.30 -2.92 -7.79
CA ALA A 34 -4.31 -2.28 -9.10
C ALA A 34 -5.57 -1.41 -9.24
N THR A 35 -5.38 -0.12 -9.47
CA THR A 35 -6.44 0.82 -9.80
C THR A 35 -6.70 0.78 -11.30
N GLN A 36 -7.91 0.41 -11.68
CA GLN A 36 -8.32 0.38 -13.07
C GLN A 36 -8.99 1.71 -13.45
N LYS A 37 -8.67 2.22 -14.64
CA LYS A 37 -9.37 3.36 -15.25
C LYS A 37 -9.94 2.93 -16.58
N HIS A 38 -11.11 3.48 -16.91
CA HIS A 38 -11.68 3.34 -18.24
C HIS A 38 -10.91 4.23 -19.22
N VAL A 39 -10.61 3.67 -20.40
CA VAL A 39 -9.76 4.31 -21.41
C VAL A 39 -10.41 5.57 -21.99
N THR A 40 -11.72 5.60 -22.12
CA THR A 40 -12.45 6.74 -22.70
C THR A 40 -13.14 7.57 -21.62
N PRO A 41 -13.00 8.91 -21.67
CA PRO A 41 -13.85 9.79 -20.87
C PRO A 41 -15.31 9.64 -21.30
N GLY A 42 -16.21 9.37 -20.35
CA GLY A 42 -17.65 9.19 -20.60
C GLY A 42 -18.24 7.97 -19.91
N ARG A 43 -19.53 7.69 -20.18
CA ARG A 43 -20.22 6.51 -19.64
C ARG A 43 -19.59 5.23 -20.26
N PRO A 44 -19.10 4.27 -19.44
CA PRO A 44 -18.56 3.03 -19.97
C PRO A 44 -19.62 2.26 -20.77
N LYS A 45 -19.22 1.74 -21.94
CA LYS A 45 -20.05 0.76 -22.66
C LYS A 45 -20.04 -0.58 -21.91
N ALA A 46 -21.12 -1.36 -22.03
CA ALA A 46 -21.32 -2.60 -21.26
C ALA A 46 -20.18 -3.64 -21.37
N GLU A 47 -19.35 -3.57 -22.41
CA GLU A 47 -18.24 -4.51 -22.66
C GLU A 47 -16.85 -3.86 -22.57
N GLN A 48 -16.75 -2.60 -22.15
CA GLN A 48 -15.47 -1.90 -22.15
C GLN A 48 -14.55 -2.41 -21.05
N LYS A 49 -13.53 -3.18 -21.46
CA LYS A 49 -12.47 -3.64 -20.56
C LYS A 49 -11.73 -2.43 -19.99
N SER A 50 -11.69 -2.38 -18.68
CA SER A 50 -10.90 -1.41 -17.93
C SER A 50 -9.42 -1.80 -17.97
N SER A 51 -8.56 -0.80 -18.15
CA SER A 51 -7.10 -0.99 -18.13
C SER A 51 -6.55 -0.65 -16.75
N ILE A 52 -5.53 -1.38 -16.30
CA ILE A 52 -4.77 -1.00 -15.11
C ILE A 52 -4.08 0.34 -15.41
N SER A 53 -4.27 1.31 -14.52
CA SER A 53 -3.76 2.67 -14.68
C SER A 53 -2.75 3.06 -13.62
N SER A 54 -2.88 2.52 -12.42
CA SER A 54 -1.96 2.74 -11.30
C SER A 54 -2.08 1.62 -10.27
N TYR A 55 -1.22 1.65 -9.27
CA TYR A 55 -1.24 0.75 -8.13
C TYR A 55 -1.24 1.57 -6.85
N HIS A 56 -1.87 1.08 -5.78
CA HIS A 56 -1.80 1.69 -4.46
C HIS A 56 -1.55 0.64 -3.38
N LEU A 57 -0.96 1.07 -2.28
CA LEU A 57 -0.79 0.24 -1.09
C LEU A 57 -2.01 0.41 -0.19
N GLN A 58 -2.60 -0.71 0.21
CA GLN A 58 -3.60 -0.76 1.26
C GLN A 58 -3.12 -1.70 2.36
N GLY A 59 -3.44 -1.36 3.61
CA GLY A 59 -3.10 -2.16 4.76
C GLY A 59 -3.53 -1.44 6.02
N THR A 60 -3.66 -2.19 7.10
CA THR A 60 -4.00 -1.60 8.41
C THR A 60 -2.73 -1.28 9.14
N VAL A 61 -2.65 -0.06 9.68
CA VAL A 61 -1.50 0.41 10.45
C VAL A 61 -1.82 0.26 11.92
N ALA A 62 -1.02 -0.53 12.65
CA ALA A 62 -1.17 -0.75 14.08
C ALA A 62 0.08 -0.29 14.84
N CYS A 63 -0.10 0.31 16.01
CA CYS A 63 1.01 0.62 16.90
C CYS A 63 1.52 -0.67 17.57
N SER A 64 2.81 -0.94 17.45
CA SER A 64 3.49 -2.06 18.08
C SER A 64 4.21 -1.61 19.35
N LEU A 65 3.75 -2.14 20.50
CA LEU A 65 4.43 -2.00 21.79
C LEU A 65 5.58 -3.01 21.99
N LEU A 66 5.88 -3.87 21.00
CA LEU A 66 6.86 -4.96 21.14
C LEU A 66 8.27 -4.49 21.52
N ASN A 67 8.62 -3.23 21.29
CA ASN A 67 9.91 -2.66 21.71
C ASN A 67 9.97 -2.23 23.19
N LYS A 68 8.89 -2.30 23.98
CA LYS A 68 8.91 -1.95 25.41
C LYS A 68 9.41 -3.09 26.33
N LEU A 69 9.39 -4.35 25.89
CA LEU A 69 9.80 -5.47 26.74
C LEU A 69 11.32 -5.74 26.74
N ALA A 70 12.08 -5.09 25.85
CA ALA A 70 13.54 -5.18 25.82
C ALA A 70 14.24 -4.21 26.78
N TYR A 71 13.51 -3.36 27.51
CA TYR A 71 14.10 -2.46 28.50
C TYR A 71 13.93 -3.04 29.90
N THR A 72 14.77 -4.01 30.25
CA THR A 72 15.07 -4.31 31.65
C THR A 72 16.13 -3.32 32.11
N PRO A 73 15.83 -2.32 32.97
CA PRO A 73 16.89 -1.54 33.60
C PRO A 73 17.77 -2.51 34.40
N ARG A 74 19.09 -2.46 34.15
CA ARG A 74 20.09 -3.10 35.02
C ARG A 74 20.25 -2.29 36.29
#